data_AF-A0AAW4YB88-F1
#
_entry.id   AF-A0AAW4YB88-F1
#
_cell.length_a   1.000
_cell.length_b   1.000
_cell.length_c   1.000
_cell.angle_alpha   90.00
_cell.angle_beta   90.00
_cell.angle_gamma   90.00
#
_symmetry.space_group_name_H-M   'P 1'
#
loop_
_entity.id
_entity.type
_entity.pdbx_description
1 polymer ?
#
loop_
_entity_poly.entity_id
_entity_poly.type
_entity_poly.pdbx_seq_one_letter_code
_entity_poly.pdbx_strand_id
1 'polypeptide(L)'
;IDSPKVATYDLKPEMSAYEVKDALLEELNKGDLDLIILNFANPDMVGHSGMLEPTIKAIEAVDECLGEVVDKILDMDGYAIITADHGNSDQVLTDDDQPMTTHTTNPVPVIVTKEGVTLRETGRLGDLAPTLLDLLNVEQPEDMTGESLIKH
;
A
#
# COMPACT_ATOMS: atom_id res chain seq x y z
N ILE A 1 0.49 15.62 5.18
CA ILE A 1 1.21 16.08 3.97
C ILE A 1 0.16 16.56 2.98
N ASP A 2 0.30 17.78 2.47
CA ASP A 2 -0.68 18.35 1.53
C ASP A 2 -0.48 17.75 0.13
N SER A 3 -1.58 17.39 -0.54
CA SER A 3 -1.56 17.01 -1.96
C SER A 3 -1.16 18.19 -2.85
N PRO A 4 -0.55 17.95 -4.03
CA PRO A 4 -0.19 19.04 -4.93
C PRO A 4 -1.42 19.77 -5.46
N LYS A 5 -1.31 21.09 -5.62
CA LYS A 5 -2.37 21.92 -6.21
C LYS A 5 -2.31 21.87 -7.73
N VAL A 6 -2.77 20.77 -8.29
CA VAL A 6 -2.91 20.54 -9.76
C VAL A 6 -4.37 20.32 -10.12
N ALA A 7 -4.73 20.56 -11.39
CA ALA A 7 -6.11 20.39 -11.84
C ALA A 7 -6.53 18.90 -11.85
N THR A 8 -5.61 18.04 -12.28
CA THR A 8 -5.72 16.57 -12.29
C THR A 8 -4.33 15.99 -11.99
N TYR A 9 -4.28 14.83 -11.33
CA TYR A 9 -3.01 14.30 -10.80
C TYR A 9 -2.10 13.68 -11.87
N ASP A 10 -2.59 13.42 -13.09
CA ASP A 10 -1.74 13.06 -14.24
C ASP A 10 -0.69 14.14 -14.58
N LEU A 11 -0.92 15.39 -14.18
CA LEU A 11 0.03 16.49 -14.33
C LEU A 11 1.20 16.44 -13.35
N LYS A 12 1.06 15.68 -12.25
CA LYS A 12 2.09 15.44 -11.24
C LYS A 12 1.93 14.03 -10.65
N PRO A 13 2.28 12.97 -11.42
CA PRO A 13 2.00 11.58 -11.03
C PRO A 13 2.63 11.13 -9.72
N GLU A 14 3.78 11.70 -9.36
CA GLU A 14 4.46 11.47 -8.08
C GLU A 14 3.70 12.05 -6.87
N MET A 15 2.69 12.90 -7.14
CA MET A 15 1.85 13.57 -6.16
C MET A 15 2.67 14.19 -5.02
N SER A 16 2.50 13.68 -3.80
CA SER A 16 3.30 14.03 -2.63
C SER A 16 3.92 12.76 -1.98
N ALA A 17 4.15 11.70 -2.78
CA ALA A 17 4.64 10.42 -2.26
C ALA A 17 6.00 10.58 -1.57
N TYR A 18 6.90 11.36 -2.16
CA TYR A 18 8.22 11.65 -1.60
C TYR A 18 8.11 12.40 -0.27
N GLU A 19 7.26 13.42 -0.18
CA GLU A 19 7.06 14.16 1.08
C GLU A 19 6.40 13.31 2.17
N VAL A 20 5.52 12.37 1.80
CA VAL A 20 4.94 11.38 2.72
C VAL A 20 6.00 10.42 3.23
N LYS A 21 6.80 9.86 2.32
CA LYS A 21 7.93 8.97 2.62
C LYS A 21 8.92 9.65 3.55
N ASP A 22 9.39 10.86 3.20
CA ASP A 22 10.37 11.62 3.98
C ASP A 22 9.87 11.89 5.41
N ALA A 23 8.62 12.34 5.55
CA ALA A 23 8.02 12.55 6.86
C ALA A 23 7.91 11.26 7.68
N LEU A 24 7.57 10.13 7.04
CA LEU A 24 7.54 8.84 7.75
C LEU A 24 8.93 8.40 8.19
N LEU A 25 9.96 8.57 7.35
CA LEU A 25 11.34 8.26 7.73
C LEU A 25 11.82 9.11 8.90
N GLU A 26 11.44 10.39 8.95
CA GLU A 26 11.70 11.27 10.11
C GLU A 26 11.04 10.75 11.40
N GLU A 27 9.78 10.31 11.33
CA GLU A 27 9.08 9.72 12.49
C GLU A 27 9.70 8.38 12.91
N LEU A 28 10.00 7.49 11.97
CA LEU A 28 10.67 6.21 12.24
C LEU A 28 12.02 6.40 12.95
N ASN A 29 12.76 7.45 12.61
CA ASN A 29 14.03 7.77 13.27
C ASN A 29 13.90 8.13 14.76
N LYS A 30 12.70 8.45 15.26
CA LYS A 30 12.46 8.70 16.69
C LYS A 30 12.37 7.40 17.50
N GLY A 31 11.97 6.31 16.86
CA GLY A 31 11.93 4.97 17.46
C GLY A 31 10.86 4.78 18.54
N ASP A 32 9.80 5.57 18.52
CA ASP A 32 8.71 5.58 19.52
C ASP A 32 7.34 5.15 18.95
N LEU A 33 7.33 4.54 17.76
CA LEU A 33 6.13 4.03 17.10
C LEU A 33 6.10 2.50 17.09
N ASP A 34 5.04 1.92 17.64
CA ASP A 34 4.78 0.46 17.59
C ASP A 34 3.99 0.05 16.33
N LEU A 35 3.26 0.99 15.72
CA LEU A 35 2.38 0.74 14.57
C LEU A 35 2.33 1.95 13.64
N ILE A 36 2.44 1.69 12.34
CA ILE A 36 2.26 2.66 11.27
C ILE A 36 1.18 2.15 10.32
N ILE A 37 0.28 3.05 9.93
CA ILE A 37 -0.67 2.83 8.84
C ILE A 37 -0.40 3.90 7.80
N LEU A 38 0.11 3.47 6.65
CA LEU A 38 0.54 4.32 5.54
C LEU A 38 -0.33 4.05 4.31
N ASN A 39 -0.69 5.11 3.58
CA ASN A 39 -1.33 5.02 2.28
C ASN A 39 -0.54 5.84 1.26
N PHE A 40 -0.21 5.21 0.13
CA PHE A 40 0.25 5.91 -1.07
C PHE A 40 -0.90 6.01 -2.06
N ALA A 41 -1.40 7.23 -2.27
CA ALA A 41 -2.62 7.47 -3.04
C ALA A 41 -2.42 7.41 -4.56
N ASN A 42 -1.16 7.43 -5.03
CA ASN A 42 -0.81 7.70 -6.41
C ASN A 42 -1.44 6.74 -7.43
N PRO A 43 -1.40 5.40 -7.26
CA PRO A 43 -1.88 4.48 -8.28
C PRO A 43 -3.37 4.66 -8.55
N ASP A 44 -4.16 4.95 -7.51
CA ASP A 44 -5.59 5.19 -7.63
C ASP A 44 -5.89 6.57 -8.23
N MET A 45 -5.36 7.63 -7.61
CA MET A 45 -5.68 9.01 -7.97
C MET A 45 -5.22 9.37 -9.39
N VAL A 46 -4.11 8.79 -9.85
CA VAL A 46 -3.61 8.96 -11.22
C VAL A 46 -4.28 7.96 -12.16
N GLY A 47 -4.58 6.73 -11.71
CA GLY A 47 -5.33 5.74 -12.49
C GLY A 47 -6.70 6.24 -12.93
N HIS A 48 -7.37 7.05 -12.10
CA HIS A 48 -8.62 7.74 -12.46
C HIS A 48 -8.53 8.69 -13.67
N SER A 49 -7.33 9.06 -14.13
CA SER A 49 -7.17 9.80 -15.39
C SER A 49 -7.45 8.94 -16.63
N GLY A 50 -7.37 7.61 -16.51
CA GLY A 50 -7.43 6.69 -17.65
C GLY A 50 -6.25 6.86 -18.62
N MET A 51 -5.12 7.39 -18.14
CA MET A 51 -3.91 7.61 -18.94
C MET A 51 -2.80 6.65 -18.51
N LEU A 52 -2.30 5.84 -19.45
CA LEU A 52 -1.29 4.83 -19.18
C LEU A 52 0.05 5.42 -18.69
N GLU A 53 0.63 6.35 -19.44
CA GLU A 53 1.96 6.91 -19.14
C GLU A 53 2.04 7.65 -17.79
N PRO A 54 1.08 8.52 -17.41
CA PRO A 54 1.03 9.09 -16.06
C PRO A 54 0.89 8.01 -14.99
N THR A 55 0.05 6.99 -15.21
CA THR A 55 -0.17 5.92 -14.22
C THR A 55 1.09 5.08 -13.98
N ILE A 56 1.86 4.77 -15.04
CA ILE A 56 3.16 4.09 -14.92
C ILE A 56 4.08 4.90 -13.98
N LYS A 57 4.21 6.21 -14.22
CA LYS A 57 5.05 7.07 -13.38
C LYS A 57 4.56 7.16 -11.93
N ALA A 58 3.26 7.13 -11.73
CA ALA A 58 2.66 7.09 -10.40
C ALA A 58 3.06 5.82 -9.65
N ILE A 59 3.03 4.66 -10.32
CA ILE A 59 3.47 3.37 -9.75
C ILE A 59 4.98 3.38 -9.48
N GLU A 60 5.80 3.85 -10.41
CA GLU A 60 7.26 3.93 -10.25
C GLU A 60 7.66 4.81 -9.05
N ALA A 61 7.00 5.96 -8.87
CA ALA A 61 7.24 6.82 -7.71
C ALA A 61 6.88 6.14 -6.37
N VAL A 62 5.81 5.34 -6.37
CA VAL A 62 5.41 4.55 -5.19
C VAL A 62 6.38 3.41 -4.93
N ASP A 63 6.85 2.72 -5.96
CA ASP A 63 7.83 1.63 -5.84
C ASP A 63 9.14 2.12 -5.20
N GLU A 64 9.66 3.27 -5.66
CA GLU A 64 10.84 3.92 -5.08
C GLU A 64 10.61 4.26 -3.60
N CYS A 65 9.48 4.92 -3.27
CA CYS A 65 9.16 5.31 -1.91
C CYS A 65 8.92 4.10 -0.98
N LEU A 66 8.27 3.05 -1.50
CA LEU A 66 8.00 1.81 -0.78
C LEU A 66 9.32 1.11 -0.40
N GLY A 67 10.28 1.04 -1.32
CA GLY A 67 11.59 0.46 -1.06
C GLY A 67 12.28 1.12 0.13
N GLU A 68 12.39 2.45 0.12
CA GLU A 68 13.03 3.19 1.22
C GLU A 68 12.32 3.02 2.58
N VAL A 69 10.97 3.01 2.59
CA VAL A 69 10.20 2.81 3.82
C VAL A 69 10.38 1.39 4.36
N VAL A 70 10.29 0.39 3.49
CA VAL A 70 10.42 -1.03 3.89
C VAL A 70 11.84 -1.32 4.38
N ASP A 71 12.86 -0.84 3.68
CA ASP A 71 14.26 -0.99 4.12
C ASP A 71 14.45 -0.38 5.51
N LYS A 72 13.92 0.82 5.77
CA LYS A 72 13.99 1.45 7.09
C LYS A 72 13.28 0.63 8.17
N ILE A 73 12.11 0.05 7.88
CA ILE A 73 11.38 -0.79 8.83
C ILE A 73 12.20 -2.04 9.16
N LEU A 74 12.82 -2.68 8.16
CA LEU A 74 13.64 -3.87 8.33
C LEU A 74 14.93 -3.58 9.11
N ASP A 75 15.58 -2.43 8.87
CA ASP A 75 16.75 -1.95 9.62
C ASP A 75 16.45 -1.74 11.11
N MET A 76 15.17 -1.60 11.47
CA MET A 76 14.68 -1.46 12.84
C MET A 76 14.16 -2.79 13.43
N ASP A 77 14.46 -3.93 12.78
CA ASP A 77 13.95 -5.26 13.13
C ASP A 77 12.41 -5.36 13.12
N GLY A 78 11.73 -4.49 12.36
CA GLY A 78 10.28 -4.45 12.21
C GLY A 78 9.76 -5.32 11.05
N TYR A 79 8.43 -5.36 10.92
CA TYR A 79 7.74 -6.07 9.84
C TYR A 79 6.81 -5.13 9.07
N ALA A 80 6.67 -5.36 7.77
CA ALA A 80 5.72 -4.66 6.91
C ALA A 80 4.70 -5.64 6.34
N ILE A 81 3.45 -5.19 6.25
CA ILE A 81 2.40 -5.78 5.42
C ILE A 81 2.16 -4.85 4.25
N ILE A 82 2.56 -5.25 3.05
CA ILE A 82 2.35 -4.48 1.81
C ILE A 82 1.09 -5.01 1.15
N THR A 83 0.11 -4.13 0.96
CA THR A 83 -1.21 -4.49 0.41
C THR A 83 -1.86 -3.31 -0.29
N ALA A 84 -3.04 -3.53 -0.87
CA ALA A 84 -3.92 -2.50 -1.43
C ALA A 84 -5.35 -2.71 -0.92
N ASP A 85 -6.16 -1.66 -0.96
CA ASP A 85 -7.58 -1.68 -0.58
C ASP A 85 -8.48 -2.08 -1.75
N HIS A 86 -8.08 -1.76 -2.98
CA HIS A 86 -8.71 -2.21 -4.23
C HIS A 86 -7.77 -2.09 -5.44
N GLY A 87 -8.23 -2.50 -6.61
CA GLY A 87 -7.57 -2.24 -7.89
C GLY A 87 -8.06 -0.95 -8.57
N ASN A 88 -7.25 -0.44 -9.50
CA ASN A 88 -7.51 0.69 -10.39
C ASN A 88 -6.42 0.71 -11.48
N SER A 89 -5.18 1.03 -11.09
CA SER A 89 -4.03 1.21 -11.99
C SER A 89 -3.64 -0.02 -12.82
N ASP A 90 -4.11 -1.20 -12.41
CA ASP A 90 -3.97 -2.47 -13.13
C ASP A 90 -4.76 -2.50 -14.45
N GLN A 91 -5.74 -1.61 -14.64
CA GLN A 91 -6.45 -1.43 -15.91
C GLN A 91 -6.91 0.01 -16.11
N VAL A 92 -6.08 0.84 -16.76
CA VAL A 92 -6.42 2.25 -17.09
C VAL A 92 -6.90 2.47 -18.52
N LEU A 93 -6.93 1.41 -19.34
CA LEU A 93 -7.48 1.40 -20.69
C LEU A 93 -8.44 0.19 -20.84
N THR A 94 -9.48 0.35 -21.64
CA THR A 94 -10.33 -0.77 -22.08
C THR A 94 -9.67 -1.56 -23.20
N ASP A 95 -10.25 -2.70 -23.58
CA ASP A 95 -9.78 -3.53 -24.71
C ASP A 95 -9.81 -2.77 -26.06
N ASP A 96 -10.57 -1.68 -26.15
CA ASP A 96 -10.69 -0.80 -27.32
C ASP A 96 -9.86 0.51 -27.16
N ASP A 97 -8.85 0.51 -26.28
CA ASP A 97 -7.97 1.64 -25.97
C ASP A 97 -8.70 2.92 -25.51
N GLN A 98 -9.89 2.78 -24.90
CA GLN A 98 -10.60 3.91 -24.30
C GLN A 98 -10.17 4.12 -22.85
N PRO A 99 -10.13 5.36 -22.34
CA PRO A 99 -9.82 5.63 -20.93
C PRO A 99 -10.74 4.86 -19.99
N MET A 100 -10.15 4.11 -19.06
CA MET A 100 -10.83 3.40 -17.97
C MET A 100 -10.50 4.14 -16.67
N THR A 101 -11.52 4.78 -16.08
CA THR A 101 -11.34 5.74 -14.97
C THR A 101 -11.97 5.24 -13.66
N THR A 102 -12.22 3.95 -13.53
CA THR A 102 -12.94 3.36 -12.38
C THR A 102 -12.08 2.28 -11.73
N HIS A 103 -12.43 1.91 -10.50
CA HIS A 103 -11.77 0.78 -9.84
C HIS A 103 -12.01 -0.53 -10.61
N THR A 104 -11.14 -1.49 -10.38
CA THR A 104 -11.28 -2.86 -10.90
C THR A 104 -11.78 -3.80 -9.80
N THR A 105 -12.18 -5.01 -10.18
CA THR A 105 -12.49 -6.10 -9.25
C THR A 105 -11.36 -7.11 -9.13
N ASN A 106 -10.14 -6.73 -9.55
CA ASN A 106 -8.98 -7.59 -9.47
C ASN A 106 -8.57 -7.78 -8.00
N PRO A 107 -8.02 -8.95 -7.64
CA PRO A 107 -7.53 -9.19 -6.29
C PRO A 107 -6.34 -8.28 -5.97
N VAL A 108 -6.20 -7.91 -4.70
CA VAL A 108 -5.09 -7.07 -4.20
C VAL A 108 -3.92 -7.93 -3.72
N PRO A 109 -2.66 -7.44 -3.80
CA PRO A 109 -1.51 -8.15 -3.26
C PRO A 109 -1.52 -8.15 -1.73
N VAL A 110 -0.87 -9.16 -1.14
CA VAL A 110 -0.46 -9.16 0.27
C VAL A 110 0.95 -9.73 0.33
N ILE A 111 1.89 -8.95 0.87
CA ILE A 111 3.26 -9.35 1.13
C ILE A 111 3.55 -9.10 2.61
N VAL A 112 4.12 -10.08 3.30
CA VAL A 112 4.55 -9.95 4.70
C VAL A 112 6.06 -10.15 4.74
N THR A 113 6.80 -9.17 5.27
CA THR A 113 8.27 -9.18 5.26
C THR A 113 8.91 -10.01 6.39
N LYS A 114 8.11 -10.78 7.14
CA LYS A 114 8.59 -11.72 8.16
C LYS A 114 9.11 -12.99 7.51
N GLU A 115 10.36 -13.36 7.79
CA GLU A 115 10.91 -14.61 7.28
C GLU A 115 10.28 -15.85 7.93
N GLY A 116 10.28 -16.97 7.20
CA GLY A 116 9.87 -18.28 7.74
C GLY A 116 8.37 -18.48 7.91
N VAL A 117 7.53 -17.49 7.57
CA VAL A 117 6.07 -17.64 7.57
C VAL A 117 5.55 -18.07 6.20
N THR A 118 4.40 -18.74 6.20
CA THR A 118 3.65 -19.03 4.98
C THR A 118 2.25 -18.43 5.12
N LEU A 119 1.74 -17.81 4.05
CA LEU A 119 0.40 -17.24 4.06
C LEU A 119 -0.65 -18.25 3.57
N ARG A 120 -1.91 -18.07 4.01
CA ARG A 120 -3.10 -18.69 3.41
C ARG A 120 -3.21 -18.27 1.94
N GLU A 121 -3.66 -19.19 1.09
CA GLU A 121 -3.80 -18.93 -0.36
C GLU A 121 -4.97 -18.00 -0.67
N THR A 122 -5.96 -17.95 0.23
CA THR A 122 -7.13 -17.10 0.12
C THR A 122 -7.24 -16.22 1.36
N GLY A 123 -7.77 -15.02 1.17
CA GLY A 123 -7.96 -14.03 2.21
C GLY A 123 -8.89 -12.92 1.76
N ARG A 124 -9.23 -12.03 2.69
CA ARG A 124 -10.00 -10.80 2.46
C ARG A 124 -9.42 -9.65 3.26
N LEU A 125 -9.83 -8.41 2.97
CA LEU A 125 -9.33 -7.22 3.68
C LEU A 125 -9.52 -7.31 5.21
N GLY A 126 -10.60 -7.95 5.69
CA GLY A 126 -10.85 -8.18 7.11
C GLY A 126 -9.83 -9.06 7.82
N ASP A 127 -8.96 -9.74 7.07
CA ASP A 127 -7.91 -10.63 7.61
C ASP A 127 -6.58 -9.87 7.86
N LEU A 128 -6.44 -8.64 7.36
CA LEU A 128 -5.22 -7.83 7.52
C LEU A 128 -5.00 -7.40 8.98
N ALA A 129 -6.05 -6.95 9.68
CA ALA A 129 -5.95 -6.55 11.08
C ALA A 129 -5.59 -7.72 12.02
N PRO A 130 -6.24 -8.91 11.93
CA PRO A 130 -5.78 -10.13 12.59
C PRO A 130 -4.31 -10.47 12.33
N THR A 131 -3.87 -10.38 11.06
CA THR A 131 -2.47 -10.64 10.68
C THR A 131 -1.50 -9.65 11.34
N LEU A 132 -1.91 -8.38 11.44
CA LEU A 132 -1.14 -7.34 12.12
C LEU A 132 -1.01 -7.61 13.63
N LEU A 133 -2.10 -8.03 14.30
CA LEU A 133 -2.05 -8.39 15.72
C LEU A 133 -1.17 -9.60 15.99
N ASP A 134 -1.19 -10.61 15.11
CA ASP A 134 -0.30 -11.77 15.15
C ASP A 134 1.18 -11.36 15.07
N LEU A 135 1.54 -10.46 14.13
CA LEU A 135 2.89 -9.90 14.05
C LEU A 135 3.32 -9.14 15.31
N LEU A 136 2.39 -8.44 15.96
CA LEU A 136 2.62 -7.71 17.21
C LEU A 136 2.56 -8.59 18.47
N ASN A 137 2.21 -9.87 18.33
CA ASN A 137 1.92 -10.79 19.46
C ASN A 137 0.84 -10.23 20.42
N VAL A 138 -0.20 -9.62 19.85
CA VAL A 138 -1.35 -9.08 20.58
C VAL A 138 -2.55 -10.02 20.42
N GLU A 139 -3.30 -10.25 21.50
CA GLU A 139 -4.51 -11.08 21.47
C GLU A 139 -5.58 -10.44 20.58
N GLN A 140 -6.12 -11.23 19.65
CA GLN A 140 -7.20 -10.79 18.78
C GLN A 140 -8.51 -10.65 19.58
N PRO A 141 -9.20 -9.50 19.52
CA PRO A 141 -10.49 -9.33 20.19
C PRO A 141 -11.60 -10.13 19.49
N GLU A 142 -12.60 -10.56 20.26
CA GLU A 142 -13.73 -11.39 19.76
C GLU A 142 -14.53 -10.72 18.62
N ASP A 143 -14.59 -9.39 18.59
CA ASP A 143 -15.29 -8.62 17.54
C ASP A 143 -14.58 -8.70 16.18
N MET A 144 -13.28 -8.99 16.14
CA MET A 144 -12.55 -9.24 14.89
C MET A 144 -12.86 -10.66 14.41
N THR A 145 -13.73 -10.77 13.41
CA THR A 145 -14.14 -12.07 12.82
C THR A 145 -13.31 -12.51 11.62
N GLY A 146 -12.29 -11.73 11.24
CA GLY A 146 -11.26 -12.17 10.30
C GLY A 146 -10.27 -13.12 10.97
N GLU A 147 -9.41 -13.76 10.18
CA GLU A 147 -8.39 -14.67 10.68
C GLU A 147 -7.02 -14.26 10.13
N SER A 148 -5.96 -14.39 10.93
CA SER A 148 -4.59 -14.13 10.45
C SER A 148 -4.32 -14.88 9.13
N LEU A 149 -3.64 -14.21 8.21
CA LEU A 149 -3.19 -14.80 6.96
C LEU A 149 -1.98 -15.71 7.18
N ILE A 150 -1.24 -15.55 8.29
CA ILE A 150 -0.11 -16.40 8.63
C ILE A 150 -0.61 -17.78 9.08
N LYS A 151 -0.01 -18.84 8.53
CA LYS A 151 -0.29 -20.23 8.92
C LYS A 151 0.49 -20.58 10.20
N HIS A 152 -0.19 -21.26 11.12
CA HIS A 152 0.39 -21.86 12.34
C HIS A 152 0.32 -23.39 12.30
#